data_AF-G0GF34-F1
#
_entry.id   AF-G0GF34-F1
#
_cell.length_a   1.000
_cell.length_b   1.000
_cell.length_c   1.000
_cell.angle_alpha   90.00
_cell.angle_beta   90.00
_cell.angle_gamma   90.00
#
_symmetry.space_group_name_H-M   'P 1'
#
loop_
_entity.id
_entity.type
_entity.pdbx_description
1 polymer ?
#
loop_
_entity_poly.entity_id
_entity_poly.type
_entity_poly.pdbx_seq_one_letter_code
_entity_poly.pdbx_strand_id
1 'polypeptide(L)'
;MRSIVMMGLLVWVVLLLGSCSTVGSALREGISEGIARSIAGSEETGEMEAEEEPPGVIGPQWYGLATMQAQVAFAYTFSLGGYWLGQRGFAPGEWVSFRITTSEGDELTAQRALLGRRDDGKEWWRVRYESEAEEWIFEGLVDPEAEELLRLLARDPEGTEGEVPVEKGTWVQVGTVDLTEESIEGAVVGTERITVPAGSFTARHLRYTIPGGDVSDWWLVQSVPGGVVKWTGTTADGERVTCELLDYGTDARPLLVKALE
;
A
#
# COMPACT_ATOMS: atom_id res chain seq x y z
N MET A 1 -61.16 -33.54 -21.96
CA MET A 1 -60.24 -32.97 -22.96
C MET A 1 -59.22 -32.12 -22.23
N ARG A 2 -57.94 -32.53 -22.31
CA ARG A 2 -56.70 -31.76 -22.12
C ARG A 2 -56.51 -31.03 -20.76
N SER A 3 -55.39 -31.04 -20.06
CA SER A 3 -54.08 -31.70 -20.10
C SER A 3 -53.17 -30.79 -19.25
N ILE A 4 -52.37 -31.36 -18.33
CA ILE A 4 -50.93 -31.03 -18.11
C ILE A 4 -50.66 -29.58 -17.59
N VAL A 5 -50.20 -29.29 -16.36
CA VAL A 5 -48.86 -29.41 -15.73
C VAL A 5 -49.07 -28.86 -14.29
N MET A 6 -48.88 -29.49 -13.14
CA MET A 6 -47.76 -30.23 -12.54
C MET A 6 -46.50 -29.38 -12.23
N MET A 7 -46.41 -28.95 -10.96
CA MET A 7 -45.21 -29.12 -10.13
C MET A 7 -44.02 -28.16 -10.33
N GLY A 8 -43.63 -27.52 -9.23
CA GLY A 8 -42.23 -27.20 -8.93
C GLY A 8 -41.72 -25.86 -9.42
N LEU A 9 -41.93 -24.80 -8.64
CA LEU A 9 -41.04 -23.63 -8.66
C LEU A 9 -40.35 -23.52 -7.30
N LEU A 10 -39.44 -24.47 -7.05
CA LEU A 10 -38.59 -24.57 -5.87
C LEU A 10 -37.15 -24.79 -6.36
N VAL A 11 -36.64 -23.86 -7.19
CA VAL A 11 -35.22 -23.76 -7.57
C VAL A 11 -35.00 -22.32 -8.05
N TRP A 12 -34.54 -21.40 -7.19
CA TRP A 12 -33.85 -20.15 -7.56
C TRP A 12 -33.24 -19.49 -6.30
N VAL A 13 -32.41 -20.24 -5.56
CA VAL A 13 -31.59 -19.74 -4.42
C VAL A 13 -30.14 -20.24 -4.49
N VAL A 14 -29.61 -20.58 -5.66
CA VAL A 14 -28.19 -20.97 -5.79
C VAL A 14 -27.56 -20.25 -6.97
N LEU A 15 -27.12 -19.01 -6.74
CA LEU A 15 -26.20 -18.27 -7.62
C LEU A 15 -25.52 -17.09 -6.85
N LEU A 16 -25.18 -17.30 -5.57
CA LEU A 16 -24.49 -16.30 -4.71
C LEU A 16 -23.23 -16.88 -4.00
N LEU A 17 -22.47 -17.76 -4.67
CA LEU A 17 -21.25 -18.33 -4.10
C LEU A 17 -20.04 -18.26 -5.06
N GLY A 18 -19.98 -17.23 -5.92
CA GLY A 18 -18.91 -17.07 -6.92
C GLY A 18 -17.95 -15.89 -6.69
N SER A 19 -18.15 -15.07 -5.67
CA SER A 19 -17.49 -13.75 -5.55
C SER A 19 -16.52 -13.59 -4.36
N CYS A 20 -16.16 -14.67 -3.66
CA CYS A 20 -15.16 -14.60 -2.58
C CYS A 20 -13.76 -15.12 -2.99
N SER A 21 -13.55 -15.57 -4.24
CA SER A 21 -12.24 -16.11 -4.66
C SER A 21 -11.28 -15.07 -5.24
N THR A 22 -11.72 -13.85 -5.54
CA THR A 22 -10.89 -12.80 -6.15
C THR A 22 -10.05 -12.00 -5.15
N VAL A 23 -10.47 -11.94 -3.89
CA VAL A 23 -9.69 -11.25 -2.83
C VAL A 23 -8.44 -12.05 -2.48
N GLY A 24 -8.55 -13.39 -2.47
CA GLY A 24 -7.41 -14.28 -2.19
C GLY A 24 -6.35 -14.34 -3.30
N SER A 25 -6.73 -14.16 -4.57
CA SER A 25 -5.77 -14.16 -5.69
C SER A 25 -4.99 -12.85 -5.79
N ALA A 26 -5.60 -11.70 -5.50
CA ALA A 26 -4.91 -10.41 -5.43
C ALA A 26 -3.91 -10.34 -4.25
N LEU A 27 -4.23 -11.01 -3.13
CA LEU A 27 -3.32 -11.16 -1.98
C LEU A 27 -2.13 -12.08 -2.26
N ARG A 28 -2.35 -13.13 -3.07
CA ARG A 28 -1.36 -14.17 -3.38
C ARG A 28 -0.32 -13.72 -4.42
N GLU A 29 -0.70 -12.88 -5.38
CA GLU A 29 0.22 -12.33 -6.40
C GLU A 29 0.77 -10.93 -6.04
N GLY A 30 0.11 -10.18 -5.16
CA GLY A 30 0.46 -8.79 -4.86
C GLY A 30 1.57 -8.56 -3.83
N ILE A 31 1.77 -9.49 -2.87
CA ILE A 31 2.60 -9.23 -1.69
C ILE A 31 4.02 -9.80 -1.82
N SER A 32 4.19 -11.11 -2.08
CA SER A 32 5.52 -11.70 -2.21
C SER A 32 6.08 -11.53 -3.62
N GLU A 33 5.30 -11.86 -4.65
CA GLU A 33 5.72 -11.69 -6.05
C GLU A 33 5.82 -10.22 -6.49
N GLY A 34 4.99 -9.33 -5.94
CA GLY A 34 5.07 -7.89 -6.21
C GLY A 34 6.33 -7.26 -5.59
N ILE A 35 6.64 -7.61 -4.33
CA ILE A 35 7.84 -7.12 -3.64
C ILE A 35 9.08 -7.76 -4.27
N ALA A 36 9.09 -9.07 -4.49
CA ALA A 36 10.20 -9.75 -5.13
C ALA A 36 10.42 -9.33 -6.59
N ARG A 37 9.37 -9.10 -7.42
CA ARG A 37 9.55 -8.56 -8.78
C ARG A 37 9.89 -7.08 -8.82
N SER A 38 9.43 -6.25 -7.88
CA SER A 38 9.86 -4.83 -7.87
C SER A 38 11.29 -4.67 -7.36
N ILE A 39 11.77 -5.59 -6.51
CA ILE A 39 13.15 -5.65 -6.04
C ILE A 39 14.07 -6.34 -7.07
N ALA A 40 13.61 -7.42 -7.73
CA ALA A 40 14.40 -8.19 -8.71
C ALA A 40 14.23 -7.72 -10.17
N GLY A 41 13.21 -6.91 -10.48
CA GLY A 41 12.81 -6.55 -11.83
C GLY A 41 13.29 -5.18 -12.26
N SER A 42 14.61 -5.00 -12.40
CA SER A 42 15.17 -4.03 -13.35
C SER A 42 15.93 -4.70 -14.52
N GLU A 43 16.00 -6.04 -14.55
CA GLU A 43 16.63 -6.80 -15.62
C GLU A 43 15.62 -7.73 -16.31
N GLU A 44 15.00 -7.25 -17.39
CA GLU A 44 14.43 -8.00 -18.53
C GLU A 44 13.10 -7.39 -19.03
N THR A 45 13.21 -6.39 -19.90
CA THR A 45 12.16 -6.13 -20.90
C THR A 45 12.80 -5.98 -22.27
N GLY A 46 12.31 -6.81 -23.21
CA GLY A 46 12.86 -6.96 -24.56
C GLY A 46 12.87 -5.67 -25.38
N GLU A 47 13.90 -5.56 -26.20
CA GLU A 47 14.23 -4.43 -27.07
C GLU A 47 13.06 -4.05 -27.99
N MET A 48 12.47 -2.91 -27.68
CA MET A 48 11.87 -2.04 -28.68
C MET A 48 12.69 -0.75 -28.60
N GLU A 49 13.41 -0.39 -29.68
CA GLU A 49 14.25 0.81 -29.76
C GLU A 49 13.37 2.07 -29.62
N ALA A 50 13.03 2.43 -28.40
CA ALA A 50 12.70 3.78 -28.04
C ALA A 50 14.03 4.55 -27.95
N GLU A 51 14.12 5.69 -28.62
CA GLU A 51 15.24 6.62 -28.44
C GLU A 51 15.26 6.99 -26.95
N GLU A 52 16.24 6.49 -26.20
CA GLU A 52 16.38 6.78 -24.77
C GLU A 52 16.57 8.28 -24.61
N GLU A 53 15.62 8.95 -23.94
CA GLU A 53 15.82 10.35 -23.57
C GLU A 53 17.01 10.42 -22.61
N PRO A 54 17.91 11.41 -22.76
CA PRO A 54 19.05 11.52 -21.86
C PRO A 54 18.56 11.72 -20.41
N PRO A 55 19.27 11.16 -19.41
CA PRO A 55 18.88 11.27 -18.01
C PRO A 55 18.71 12.73 -17.60
N GLY A 56 17.66 13.03 -16.84
CA GLY A 56 17.30 14.39 -16.43
C GLY A 56 16.37 15.14 -17.38
N VAL A 57 15.90 14.51 -18.47
CA VAL A 57 14.87 15.10 -19.34
C VAL A 57 13.49 14.66 -18.90
N ILE A 58 12.64 15.65 -18.61
CA ILE A 58 11.22 15.42 -18.36
C ILE A 58 10.52 15.24 -19.70
N GLY A 59 10.04 14.02 -19.95
CA GLY A 59 9.31 13.64 -21.14
C GLY A 59 8.40 12.42 -20.93
N PRO A 60 7.76 11.90 -21.99
CA PRO A 60 6.80 10.80 -21.90
C PRO A 60 7.36 9.54 -21.21
N GLN A 61 8.64 9.23 -21.42
CA GLN A 61 9.30 8.09 -20.77
C GLN A 61 9.39 8.30 -19.25
N TRP A 62 9.88 9.48 -18.84
CA TRP A 62 9.97 9.85 -17.42
C TRP A 62 8.59 9.89 -16.75
N TYR A 63 7.56 10.44 -17.41
CA TYR A 63 6.20 10.44 -16.87
C TYR A 63 5.64 9.03 -16.66
N GLY A 64 5.87 8.13 -17.62
CA GLY A 64 5.44 6.73 -17.52
C GLY A 64 6.10 6.04 -16.34
N LEU A 65 7.43 6.18 -16.20
CA LEU A 65 8.19 5.61 -15.09
C LEU A 65 7.74 6.19 -13.75
N ALA A 66 7.65 7.52 -13.63
CA ALA A 66 7.23 8.18 -12.38
C ALA A 66 5.80 7.80 -11.97
N THR A 67 4.88 7.63 -12.92
CA THR A 67 3.50 7.19 -12.64
C THR A 67 3.48 5.75 -12.13
N MET A 68 4.19 4.84 -12.80
CA MET A 68 4.30 3.44 -12.37
C MET A 68 4.90 3.34 -10.97
N GLN A 69 6.02 4.04 -10.74
CA GLN A 69 6.69 4.05 -9.44
C GLN A 69 5.79 4.67 -8.36
N ALA A 70 5.04 5.73 -8.66
CA ALA A 70 4.07 6.30 -7.73
C ALA A 70 2.95 5.32 -7.39
N GLN A 71 2.40 4.58 -8.35
CA GLN A 71 1.36 3.58 -8.06
C GLN A 71 1.87 2.48 -7.12
N VAL A 72 3.07 1.96 -7.39
CA VAL A 72 3.72 0.96 -6.54
C VAL A 72 3.99 1.53 -5.15
N ALA A 73 4.56 2.74 -5.10
CA ALA A 73 4.86 3.47 -3.89
C ALA A 73 3.61 3.70 -3.01
N PHE A 74 2.54 4.25 -3.57
CA PHE A 74 1.33 4.47 -2.79
C PHE A 74 0.68 3.13 -2.39
N ALA A 75 0.62 2.13 -3.27
CA ALA A 75 0.07 0.83 -2.92
C ALA A 75 0.79 0.20 -1.71
N TYR A 76 2.12 0.24 -1.67
CA TYR A 76 2.87 -0.31 -0.53
C TYR A 76 2.72 0.50 0.75
N THR A 77 2.72 1.83 0.67
CA THR A 77 2.63 2.67 1.87
C THR A 77 1.22 2.70 2.44
N PHE A 78 0.18 2.61 1.62
CA PHE A 78 -1.22 2.66 2.06
C PHE A 78 -1.82 1.29 2.34
N SER A 79 -1.34 0.23 1.68
CA SER A 79 -1.90 -1.12 1.75
C SER A 79 -0.83 -2.17 2.00
N LEU A 80 -0.01 -2.02 3.06
CA LEU A 80 0.99 -3.03 3.49
C LEU A 80 0.34 -4.43 3.57
N GLY A 81 0.56 -5.28 2.57
CA GLY A 81 -0.06 -6.59 2.52
C GLY A 81 -1.56 -6.61 2.16
N GLY A 82 -2.05 -5.63 1.38
CA GLY A 82 -3.43 -5.60 0.89
C GLY A 82 -4.48 -5.22 1.94
N TYR A 83 -4.07 -4.89 3.16
CA TYR A 83 -4.94 -4.45 4.23
C TYR A 83 -4.32 -3.24 4.94
N TRP A 84 -5.13 -2.24 5.24
CA TRP A 84 -4.76 -1.21 6.20
C TRP A 84 -5.52 -1.43 7.51
N LEU A 85 -4.91 -2.13 8.46
CA LEU A 85 -5.48 -2.34 9.80
C LEU A 85 -5.23 -1.19 10.75
N GLY A 86 -4.75 -0.07 10.23
CA GLY A 86 -4.41 1.08 11.03
C GLY A 86 -5.64 1.71 11.65
N GLN A 87 -5.83 1.47 12.94
CA GLN A 87 -7.03 1.87 13.69
C GLN A 87 -7.16 3.37 13.90
N ARG A 88 -6.14 4.14 13.48
CA ARG A 88 -6.11 5.58 13.58
C ARG A 88 -5.61 6.17 12.28
N GLY A 89 -6.36 7.13 11.74
CA GLY A 89 -5.91 7.95 10.62
C GLY A 89 -4.72 8.83 10.98
N PHE A 90 -4.24 9.56 9.97
CA PHE A 90 -3.20 10.58 10.13
C PHE A 90 -3.87 11.93 10.37
N ALA A 91 -3.26 12.73 11.25
CA ALA A 91 -3.48 14.17 11.30
C ALA A 91 -2.50 14.88 10.34
N PRO A 92 -2.84 16.07 9.81
CA PRO A 92 -1.89 16.89 9.06
C PRO A 92 -0.58 17.12 9.81
N GLY A 93 0.55 16.94 9.13
CA GLY A 93 1.90 16.98 9.68
C GLY A 93 2.40 15.62 10.18
N GLU A 94 1.53 14.61 10.34
CA GLU A 94 1.98 13.32 10.84
C GLU A 94 2.66 12.47 9.78
N TRP A 95 3.65 11.71 10.22
CA TRP A 95 4.41 10.82 9.36
C TRP A 95 4.89 9.57 10.11
N VAL A 96 5.14 8.52 9.35
CA VAL A 96 5.75 7.26 9.80
C VAL A 96 6.77 6.80 8.78
N SER A 97 7.83 6.16 9.25
CA SER A 97 8.84 5.49 8.44
C SER A 97 8.95 4.03 8.88
N PHE A 98 8.96 3.12 7.92
CA PHE A 98 9.10 1.69 8.12
C PHE A 98 10.32 1.17 7.38
N ARG A 99 10.97 0.17 7.98
CA ARG A 99 11.89 -0.72 7.30
C ARG A 99 11.11 -1.94 6.87
N ILE A 100 11.25 -2.31 5.60
CA ILE A 100 10.67 -3.51 5.01
C ILE A 100 11.84 -4.45 4.71
N THR A 101 11.74 -5.69 5.16
CA THR A 101 12.76 -6.72 4.95
C THR A 101 12.13 -8.00 4.42
N THR A 102 12.71 -8.56 3.35
CA THR A 102 12.30 -9.85 2.76
C THR A 102 13.07 -11.03 3.36
N SER A 103 12.65 -12.25 3.06
CA SER A 103 13.37 -13.48 3.43
C SER A 103 14.72 -13.62 2.74
N GLU A 104 14.92 -12.92 1.63
CA GLU A 104 16.18 -12.93 0.86
C GLU A 104 17.19 -11.91 1.42
N GLY A 105 16.75 -11.03 2.31
CA GLY A 105 17.59 -10.04 2.99
C GLY A 105 17.52 -8.65 2.37
N ASP A 106 16.69 -8.44 1.36
CA ASP A 106 16.49 -7.11 0.77
C ASP A 106 15.87 -6.17 1.77
N GLU A 107 16.32 -4.92 1.75
CA GLU A 107 15.83 -3.86 2.64
C GLU A 107 15.35 -2.66 1.83
N LEU A 108 14.18 -2.16 2.21
CA LEU A 108 13.58 -0.93 1.69
C LEU A 108 13.08 -0.10 2.86
N THR A 109 13.39 1.19 2.86
CA THR A 109 12.77 2.16 3.76
C THR A 109 11.61 2.84 3.05
N ALA A 110 10.44 2.78 3.66
CA ALA A 110 9.21 3.40 3.17
C ALA A 110 8.74 4.45 4.18
N GLN A 111 8.55 5.68 3.76
CA GLN A 111 7.98 6.74 4.58
C GLN A 111 6.73 7.29 3.92
N ARG A 112 5.72 7.57 4.73
CA ARG A 112 4.57 8.36 4.29
C ARG A 112 4.21 9.44 5.30
N ALA A 113 3.67 10.53 4.81
CA ALA A 113 3.25 11.66 5.62
C ALA A 113 1.99 12.30 5.06
N LEU A 114 1.05 12.62 5.93
CA LEU A 114 -0.08 13.48 5.56
C LEU A 114 0.37 14.93 5.72
N LEU A 115 0.57 15.64 4.62
CA LEU A 115 1.04 17.02 4.64
C LEU A 115 -0.09 18.00 4.95
N GLY A 116 -1.30 17.71 4.47
CA GLY A 116 -2.46 18.59 4.66
C GLY A 116 -3.77 17.95 4.22
N ARG A 117 -4.87 18.50 4.72
CA ARG A 117 -6.23 18.21 4.23
C ARG A 117 -6.86 19.53 3.77
N ARG A 118 -7.43 19.52 2.57
CA ARG A 118 -8.13 20.66 1.99
C ARG A 118 -9.57 20.73 2.51
N ASP A 119 -10.19 21.90 2.33
CA ASP A 119 -11.60 22.13 2.73
C ASP A 119 -12.60 21.22 2.00
N ASP A 120 -12.24 20.69 0.84
CA ASP A 120 -13.02 19.75 0.04
C ASP A 120 -12.77 18.27 0.40
N GLY A 121 -12.06 18.01 1.51
CA GLY A 121 -11.79 16.66 2.02
C GLY A 121 -10.60 15.97 1.38
N LYS A 122 -10.00 16.54 0.33
CA LYS A 122 -8.84 15.95 -0.36
C LYS A 122 -7.58 16.06 0.48
N GLU A 123 -6.70 15.08 0.32
CA GLU A 123 -5.53 14.93 1.17
C GLU A 123 -4.25 15.05 0.36
N TRP A 124 -3.32 15.88 0.83
CA TRP A 124 -2.00 15.99 0.22
C TRP A 124 -1.03 15.09 0.98
N TRP A 125 -0.52 14.08 0.30
CA TRP A 125 0.34 13.06 0.88
C TRP A 125 1.76 13.16 0.31
N ARG A 126 2.75 12.87 1.15
CA ARG A 126 4.13 12.64 0.74
C ARG A 126 4.47 11.18 0.97
N VAL A 127 5.12 10.57 0.00
CA VAL A 127 5.62 9.20 0.05
C VAL A 127 7.08 9.20 -0.38
N ARG A 128 7.96 8.55 0.38
CA ARG A 128 9.39 8.41 0.09
C ARG A 128 9.78 6.94 0.19
N TYR A 129 10.51 6.46 -0.79
CA TYR A 129 11.11 5.13 -0.83
C TYR A 129 12.61 5.25 -0.99
N GLU A 130 13.34 4.44 -0.22
CA GLU A 130 14.80 4.45 -0.21
C GLU A 130 15.30 3.02 -0.08
N SER A 131 16.04 2.56 -1.08
CA SER A 131 16.82 1.32 -1.07
C SER A 131 18.32 1.65 -1.10
N GLU A 132 19.19 0.65 -1.17
CA GLU A 132 20.64 0.90 -1.36
C GLU A 132 20.96 1.62 -2.67
N ALA A 133 20.13 1.46 -3.70
CA ALA A 133 20.40 1.95 -5.04
C ALA A 133 19.64 3.24 -5.40
N GLU A 134 18.44 3.43 -4.84
CA GLU A 134 17.49 4.40 -5.37
C GLU A 134 16.73 5.14 -4.26
N GLU A 135 16.46 6.42 -4.50
CA GLU A 135 15.51 7.22 -3.72
C GLU A 135 14.45 7.80 -4.64
N TRP A 136 13.18 7.54 -4.33
CA TRP A 136 12.06 8.22 -4.96
C TRP A 136 11.30 9.04 -3.92
N ILE A 137 10.87 10.24 -4.33
CA ILE A 137 9.95 11.07 -3.56
C ILE A 137 8.73 11.40 -4.41
N PHE A 138 7.56 11.16 -3.84
CA PHE A 138 6.29 11.52 -4.42
C PHE A 138 5.52 12.43 -3.48
N GLU A 139 4.84 13.42 -4.06
CA GLU A 139 3.82 14.19 -3.38
C GLU A 139 2.57 14.24 -4.23
N GLY A 140 1.43 13.86 -3.65
CA GLY A 140 0.20 13.72 -4.41
C GLY A 140 -1.03 14.23 -3.69
N LEU A 141 -1.95 14.81 -4.46
CA LEU A 141 -3.31 15.09 -4.00
C LEU A 141 -4.16 13.86 -4.23
N VAL A 142 -4.69 13.29 -3.15
CA VAL A 142 -5.56 12.11 -3.18
C VAL A 142 -6.98 12.52 -2.83
N ASP A 143 -7.93 12.01 -3.58
CA ASP A 143 -9.33 11.96 -3.20
C ASP A 143 -9.58 10.66 -2.42
N PRO A 144 -9.73 10.70 -1.09
CA PRO A 144 -9.92 9.48 -0.30
C PRO A 144 -11.30 8.84 -0.53
N GLU A 145 -12.31 9.57 -1.00
CA GLU A 145 -13.63 9.02 -1.30
C GLU A 145 -13.62 8.26 -2.64
N ALA A 146 -12.91 8.82 -3.62
CA ALA A 146 -12.76 8.21 -4.93
C ALA A 146 -11.49 7.35 -5.07
N GLU A 147 -10.70 7.14 -4.01
CA GLU A 147 -9.39 6.46 -4.01
C GLU A 147 -8.44 6.88 -5.17
N GLU A 148 -8.58 8.13 -5.63
CA GLU A 148 -8.02 8.62 -6.90
C GLU A 148 -6.87 9.62 -6.66
N LEU A 149 -5.79 9.48 -7.42
CA LEU A 149 -4.70 10.46 -7.50
C LEU A 149 -5.08 11.58 -8.46
N LEU A 150 -5.19 12.79 -7.94
CA LEU A 150 -5.64 13.97 -8.68
C LEU A 150 -4.48 14.86 -9.15
N ARG A 151 -3.34 14.81 -8.45
CA ARG A 151 -2.10 15.50 -8.81
C ARG A 151 -0.92 14.70 -8.30
N LEU A 152 0.21 14.75 -9.02
CA LEU A 152 1.44 14.07 -8.64
C LEU A 152 2.66 14.95 -8.96
N LEU A 153 3.49 15.16 -7.95
CA LEU A 153 4.87 15.62 -8.08
C LEU A 153 5.77 14.43 -7.79
N ALA A 154 6.82 14.25 -8.59
CA ALA A 154 7.81 13.20 -8.40
C ALA A 154 9.22 13.78 -8.44
N ARG A 155 10.11 13.16 -7.66
CA ARG A 155 11.56 13.27 -7.80
C ARG A 155 12.16 11.88 -7.89
N ASP A 156 12.92 11.65 -8.97
CA ASP A 156 13.61 10.39 -9.24
C ASP A 156 14.99 10.31 -8.54
N PRO A 157 15.68 9.15 -8.61
CA PRO A 157 17.00 8.97 -8.00
C PRO A 157 18.09 9.88 -8.59
N GLU A 158 17.95 10.29 -9.86
CA GLU A 158 18.84 11.26 -10.51
C GLU A 158 18.59 12.70 -10.05
N GLY A 159 17.51 12.95 -9.32
CA GLY A 159 17.11 14.26 -8.82
C GLY A 159 16.25 15.08 -9.78
N THR A 160 15.78 14.49 -10.88
CA THR A 160 14.79 15.10 -11.77
C THR A 160 13.48 15.27 -11.02
N GLU A 161 13.01 16.51 -10.90
CA GLU A 161 11.77 16.85 -10.19
C GLU A 161 10.76 17.49 -11.15
N GLY A 162 9.52 16.99 -11.14
CA GLY A 162 8.47 17.48 -12.04
C GLY A 162 7.05 17.12 -11.61
N GLU A 163 6.09 17.84 -12.18
CA GLU A 163 4.68 17.43 -12.13
C GLU A 163 4.46 16.34 -13.17
N VAL A 164 3.90 15.22 -12.72
CA VAL A 164 3.58 14.06 -13.56
C VAL A 164 2.11 14.19 -13.96
N PRO A 165 1.78 14.18 -15.26
CA PRO A 165 0.40 14.14 -15.70
C PRO A 165 -0.29 12.90 -15.14
N VAL A 166 -1.38 13.10 -14.39
CA VAL A 166 -2.22 12.01 -13.90
C VAL A 166 -3.50 11.95 -14.71
N GLU A 167 -3.86 10.74 -15.14
CA GLU A 167 -5.11 10.51 -15.85
C GLU A 167 -6.25 10.32 -14.86
N LYS A 168 -7.47 10.67 -15.28
CA LYS A 168 -8.65 10.39 -14.48
C LYS A 168 -8.80 8.87 -14.30
N GLY A 169 -9.04 8.44 -13.06
CA GLY A 169 -9.07 7.03 -12.67
C GLY A 169 -7.69 6.44 -12.40
N THR A 170 -6.68 7.27 -12.13
CA THR A 170 -5.39 6.79 -11.60
C THR A 170 -5.57 6.44 -10.13
N TRP A 171 -5.68 5.16 -9.83
CA TRP A 171 -5.82 4.65 -8.47
C TRP A 171 -4.44 4.50 -7.82
N VAL A 172 -4.31 4.99 -6.59
CA VAL A 172 -3.08 4.87 -5.79
C VAL A 172 -3.30 4.19 -4.44
N GLN A 173 -4.56 4.14 -4.00
CA GLN A 173 -4.96 3.32 -2.87
C GLN A 173 -5.69 2.12 -3.45
N VAL A 174 -5.03 0.96 -3.46
CA VAL A 174 -5.71 -0.28 -3.85
C VAL A 174 -6.52 -0.74 -2.64
N GLY A 175 -7.83 -0.50 -2.70
CA GLY A 175 -8.87 -1.19 -1.95
C GLY A 175 -8.54 -1.40 -0.48
N THR A 176 -8.44 -0.31 0.28
CA THR A 176 -8.41 -0.42 1.74
C THR A 176 -9.75 -0.98 2.19
N VAL A 177 -9.80 -2.29 2.43
CA VAL A 177 -10.98 -2.91 3.01
C VAL A 177 -11.03 -2.49 4.47
N ASP A 178 -11.93 -1.57 4.79
CA ASP A 178 -12.23 -1.22 6.18
C ASP A 178 -12.73 -2.46 6.91
N LEU A 179 -11.91 -2.97 7.83
CA LEU A 179 -12.32 -4.09 8.68
C LEU A 179 -13.30 -3.60 9.74
N THR A 180 -14.36 -4.40 9.96
CA THR A 180 -15.27 -4.15 11.08
C THR A 180 -14.56 -4.35 12.42
N GLU A 181 -15.01 -3.66 13.46
CA GLU A 181 -14.50 -3.87 14.83
C GLU A 181 -14.59 -5.34 15.24
N GLU A 182 -15.68 -6.04 14.89
CA GLU A 182 -15.84 -7.47 15.16
C GLU A 182 -14.74 -8.33 14.48
N SER A 183 -14.37 -7.99 13.24
CA SER A 183 -13.31 -8.69 12.50
C SER A 183 -11.92 -8.41 13.06
N ILE A 184 -11.71 -7.22 13.61
CA ILE A 184 -10.49 -6.83 14.33
C ILE A 184 -10.41 -7.60 15.65
N GLU A 185 -11.45 -7.56 16.47
CA GLU A 185 -11.49 -8.23 17.77
C GLU A 185 -11.36 -9.76 17.63
N GLY A 186 -11.97 -10.35 16.60
CA GLY A 186 -11.84 -11.77 16.29
C GLY A 186 -10.43 -12.22 15.91
N ALA A 187 -9.57 -11.30 15.46
CA ALA A 187 -8.19 -11.58 15.11
C ALA A 187 -7.19 -11.31 16.25
N VAL A 188 -7.64 -10.76 17.38
CA VAL A 188 -6.75 -10.45 18.50
C VAL A 188 -6.21 -11.74 19.12
N VAL A 189 -4.90 -11.89 19.09
CA VAL A 189 -4.17 -12.95 19.81
C VAL A 189 -3.90 -12.54 21.25
N GLY A 190 -3.63 -11.24 21.47
CA GLY A 190 -3.38 -10.71 22.81
C GLY A 190 -2.80 -9.30 22.80
N THR A 191 -2.15 -8.95 23.90
CA THR A 191 -1.39 -7.70 24.05
C THR A 191 -0.03 -8.06 24.60
N GLU A 192 1.02 -7.54 23.97
CA GLU A 192 2.39 -7.84 24.37
C GLU A 192 3.31 -6.62 24.24
N ARG A 193 4.47 -6.71 24.87
CA ARG A 193 5.51 -5.69 24.73
C ARG A 193 6.41 -6.05 23.56
N ILE A 194 6.48 -5.18 22.57
CA ILE A 194 7.33 -5.32 21.39
C ILE A 194 8.42 -4.24 21.36
N THR A 195 9.58 -4.56 20.80
CA THR A 195 10.65 -3.59 20.53
C THR A 195 10.95 -3.58 19.05
N VAL A 196 10.95 -2.39 18.47
CA VAL A 196 11.28 -2.07 17.08
C VAL A 196 12.30 -0.92 17.10
N PRO A 197 12.91 -0.53 15.96
CA PRO A 197 13.90 0.55 15.94
C PRO A 197 13.39 1.88 16.51
N ALA A 198 12.10 2.22 16.31
CA ALA A 198 11.46 3.40 16.90
C ALA A 198 11.27 3.36 18.44
N GLY A 199 11.52 2.21 19.08
CA GLY A 199 11.40 2.04 20.53
C GLY A 199 10.61 0.81 20.97
N SER A 200 10.25 0.78 22.25
CA SER A 200 9.43 -0.30 22.83
C SER A 200 8.01 0.15 23.09
N PHE A 201 7.04 -0.67 22.70
CA PHE A 201 5.62 -0.39 22.81
C PHE A 201 4.88 -1.55 23.47
N THR A 202 3.77 -1.25 24.15
CA THR A 202 2.74 -2.25 24.46
C THR A 202 1.75 -2.24 23.31
N ALA A 203 1.76 -3.31 22.52
CA ALA A 203 1.00 -3.41 21.28
C ALA A 203 -0.08 -4.49 21.39
N ARG A 204 -1.22 -4.23 20.76
CA ARG A 204 -2.24 -5.24 20.52
C ARG A 204 -1.81 -6.08 19.32
N HIS A 205 -1.74 -7.40 19.51
CA HIS A 205 -1.28 -8.34 18.48
C HIS A 205 -2.48 -9.00 17.81
N LEU A 206 -2.59 -8.83 16.50
CA LEU A 206 -3.58 -9.47 15.65
C LEU A 206 -2.93 -10.50 14.75
N ARG A 207 -3.66 -11.57 14.45
CA ARG A 207 -3.26 -12.60 13.49
C ARG A 207 -4.42 -12.96 12.58
N TYR A 208 -4.18 -12.84 11.28
CA TYR A 208 -5.05 -13.36 10.25
C TYR A 208 -4.39 -14.59 9.60
N THR A 209 -5.18 -15.64 9.42
CA THR A 209 -4.79 -16.80 8.60
C THR A 209 -5.67 -16.82 7.37
N ILE A 210 -5.05 -16.80 6.20
CA ILE A 210 -5.73 -16.76 4.92
C ILE A 210 -5.92 -18.21 4.43
N PRO A 211 -7.07 -18.55 3.82
CA PRO A 211 -7.24 -19.84 3.14
C PRO A 211 -6.12 -20.07 2.13
N GLY A 212 -5.29 -21.08 2.36
CA GLY A 212 -4.06 -21.31 1.61
C GLY A 212 -2.85 -21.54 2.51
N GLY A 213 -2.89 -21.05 3.75
CA GLY A 213 -1.86 -21.26 4.77
C GLY A 213 -1.05 -20.01 5.12
N ASP A 214 -1.27 -18.91 4.40
CA ASP A 214 -0.57 -17.65 4.67
C ASP A 214 -1.02 -17.04 6.01
N VAL A 215 -0.09 -16.37 6.68
CA VAL A 215 -0.27 -15.76 7.98
C VAL A 215 0.14 -14.29 7.93
N SER A 216 -0.70 -13.43 8.49
CA SER A 216 -0.47 -11.98 8.58
C SER A 216 -0.58 -11.54 10.04
N ASP A 217 0.53 -11.17 10.64
CA ASP A 217 0.63 -10.70 12.03
C ASP A 217 0.79 -9.18 12.08
N TRP A 218 0.05 -8.52 12.97
CA TRP A 218 0.04 -7.07 13.11
C TRP A 218 0.18 -6.65 14.57
N TRP A 219 1.02 -5.66 14.84
CA TRP A 219 1.19 -5.07 16.16
C TRP A 219 0.75 -3.62 16.15
N LEU A 220 -0.33 -3.34 16.88
CA LEU A 220 -1.06 -2.09 16.81
C LEU A 220 -0.90 -1.24 18.08
N VAL A 221 -0.65 0.07 17.90
CA VAL A 221 -0.43 1.05 18.97
C VAL A 221 -1.10 2.38 18.59
N GLN A 222 -2.16 2.78 19.31
CA GLN A 222 -2.96 3.96 18.97
C GLN A 222 -2.22 5.30 19.01
N SER A 223 -1.11 5.41 19.73
CA SER A 223 -0.32 6.65 19.82
C SER A 223 0.58 6.88 18.61
N VAL A 224 0.72 5.90 17.72
CA VAL A 224 1.51 6.02 16.48
C VAL A 224 0.56 6.39 15.34
N PRO A 225 0.90 7.36 14.47
CA PRO A 225 0.09 7.66 13.28
C PRO A 225 -0.09 6.42 12.41
N GLY A 226 -1.32 6.13 11.98
CA GLY A 226 -1.62 4.86 11.32
C GLY A 226 -1.71 3.66 12.27
N GLY A 227 -1.26 3.76 13.51
CA GLY A 227 -1.52 2.76 14.53
C GLY A 227 -0.76 1.43 14.40
N VAL A 228 0.20 1.28 13.49
CA VAL A 228 0.98 0.06 13.29
C VAL A 228 2.43 0.30 13.69
N VAL A 229 3.01 -0.60 14.49
CA VAL A 229 4.45 -0.57 14.84
C VAL A 229 5.24 -1.71 14.22
N LYS A 230 4.57 -2.82 13.91
CA LYS A 230 5.14 -3.94 13.17
C LYS A 230 4.06 -4.68 12.39
N TRP A 231 4.45 -5.22 11.25
CA TRP A 231 3.69 -6.20 10.50
C TRP A 231 4.61 -7.31 10.02
N THR A 232 4.10 -8.54 9.94
CA THR A 232 4.77 -9.61 9.20
C THR A 232 3.79 -10.42 8.39
N GLY A 233 4.09 -10.62 7.10
CA GLY A 233 3.44 -11.60 6.24
C GLY A 233 4.31 -12.85 6.12
N THR A 234 3.71 -14.03 6.16
CA THR A 234 4.39 -15.30 5.91
C THR A 234 3.54 -16.14 4.99
N THR A 235 4.10 -16.57 3.86
CA THR A 235 3.39 -17.45 2.92
C THR A 235 3.38 -18.90 3.44
N ALA A 236 2.49 -19.73 2.89
CA ALA A 236 2.44 -21.16 3.20
C ALA A 236 3.77 -21.90 2.93
N ASP A 237 4.54 -21.39 1.98
CA ASP A 237 5.87 -21.84 1.53
C ASP A 237 6.99 -21.45 2.52
N GLY A 238 6.70 -20.50 3.42
CA GLY A 238 7.65 -20.00 4.43
C GLY A 238 8.38 -18.72 4.04
N GLU A 239 8.08 -18.11 2.90
CA GLU A 239 8.60 -16.77 2.56
C GLU A 239 8.04 -15.75 3.54
N ARG A 240 8.88 -14.80 3.97
CA ARG A 240 8.51 -13.83 5.00
C ARG A 240 8.86 -12.42 4.58
N VAL A 241 7.91 -11.51 4.77
CA VAL A 241 8.15 -10.07 4.74
C VAL A 241 7.90 -9.51 6.13
N THR A 242 8.78 -8.62 6.59
CA THR A 242 8.68 -7.95 7.89
C THR A 242 8.74 -6.45 7.69
N CYS A 243 7.78 -5.72 8.25
CA CYS A 243 7.79 -4.26 8.29
C CYS A 243 7.90 -3.79 9.75
N GLU A 244 8.94 -3.03 10.09
CA GLU A 244 9.15 -2.51 11.44
C GLU A 244 9.22 -0.99 11.45
N LEU A 245 8.57 -0.36 12.42
CA LEU A 245 8.58 1.09 12.56
C LEU A 245 10.00 1.56 12.89
N LEU A 246 10.53 2.39 11.99
CA LEU A 246 11.82 3.06 12.13
C LEU A 246 11.69 4.33 12.95
N ASP A 247 10.73 5.18 12.57
CA ASP A 247 10.52 6.48 13.21
C ASP A 247 9.11 7.02 12.89
N TYR A 248 8.67 8.04 13.64
CA TYR A 248 7.39 8.72 13.43
C TYR A 248 7.38 10.13 14.04
N GLY A 249 6.56 11.02 13.49
CA GLY A 249 6.50 12.41 13.95
C GLY A 249 5.25 13.17 13.54
N THR A 250 5.26 14.47 13.79
CA THR A 250 4.10 15.40 13.63
C THR A 250 4.46 16.69 12.88
N ASP A 251 5.66 16.74 12.33
CA ASP A 251 6.28 17.93 11.74
C ASP A 251 6.58 17.76 10.24
N ALA A 252 5.87 16.87 9.56
CA ALA A 252 6.03 16.65 8.13
C ALA A 252 5.87 17.94 7.34
N ARG A 253 6.69 18.06 6.28
CA ARG A 253 6.72 19.21 5.37
C ARG A 253 6.81 18.69 3.93
N PRO A 254 6.31 19.45 2.94
CA PRO A 254 6.68 19.22 1.57
C PRO A 254 8.20 19.19 1.41
N LEU A 255 8.67 18.23 0.63
CA LEU A 255 10.02 18.14 0.10
C LEU A 255 10.08 18.60 -1.37
N LEU A 256 8.94 18.61 -2.06
CA LEU A 256 8.79 19.10 -3.43
C LEU A 256 8.13 20.49 -3.41
N VAL A 257 8.79 21.49 -4.01
CA VAL A 257 8.58 22.92 -3.71
C VAL A 257 7.22 23.47 -4.19
N LYS A 258 6.47 22.72 -5.01
CA LYS A 258 5.22 23.19 -5.67
C LYS A 258 3.91 22.71 -5.03
N ALA A 259 3.95 22.01 -3.91
CA ALA A 259 2.79 21.31 -3.34
C ALA A 259 1.66 22.18 -2.76
N LEU A 260 1.87 23.49 -2.54
CA LEU A 260 0.98 24.30 -1.70
C LEU A 260 0.38 25.56 -2.38
N GLU A 261 0.40 25.65 -3.71
CA GLU A 261 -0.33 26.69 -4.45
C GLU A 261 -1.67 26.19 -5.02
#